data_AF-A0A7X9ASS6-F1
#
_entry.id   AF-A0A7X9ASS6-F1
#
_cell.length_a   1.000
_cell.length_b   1.000
_cell.length_c   1.000
_cell.angle_alpha   90.00
_cell.angle_beta   90.00
_cell.angle_gamma   90.00
#
_symmetry.space_group_name_H-M   'P 1'
#
loop_
_entity.id
_entity.type
_entity.pdbx_description
1 polymer ?
#
loop_
_entity_poly.entity_id
_entity_poly.type
_entity_poly.pdbx_seq_one_letter_code
_entity_poly.pdbx_strand_id
1 'polypeptide(L)'
;MTLSDADIQAELERLSALRMQMLEMHPFWGYLLLQVKLVPALDLHRFSATDCLRHIWFNPVQTRLLNAAQLGFVLAHEICHQVFATQERAGDRDAFLWNLATDYAINLIVADITVPGGKEWEKLYVIPEIVIPGYGKSSVLLEENFRGMIAETIYEHLRLVEEEEAGEGHLGRAPQMVSFQLPDQQGAPRQMPNILDHQGGIDIHLPLDFTVDMRETLQARIRDAVGAWSASDHRGDLPGDLLLQLGLLNPPQIPWQRLFHRFADAAVARDDYSLARPNRRYQAMDLIVPGRYQETLNRVVIALDTSASMDEEELCDVASEIVDMMTLVDDITLIIADAEIQEVVPFEGLESFLRAGRLTGGGGTDHVCVFDYIAEHRLNPSLFIGLTDLGSCFPEQKPPYPVLWVTPPRHAEAPWGQVIALPPKTD
;
A
#
# COMPACT_ATOMS: atom_id res chain seq x y z
N MET A 1 -32.23 5.89 19.61
CA MET A 1 -32.42 5.20 20.91
C MET A 1 -31.33 5.68 21.83
N THR A 2 -31.65 6.15 23.05
CA THR A 2 -30.64 6.54 24.04
C THR A 2 -30.21 5.30 24.82
N LEU A 3 -28.94 4.91 24.71
CA LEU A 3 -28.35 3.85 25.54
C LEU A 3 -27.88 4.40 26.88
N SER A 4 -27.94 3.60 27.93
CA SER A 4 -27.34 3.93 29.22
C SER A 4 -25.82 3.68 29.20
N ASP A 5 -25.07 4.31 30.10
CA ASP A 5 -23.63 4.05 30.26
C ASP A 5 -23.36 2.57 30.56
N ALA A 6 -24.26 1.91 31.31
CA ALA A 6 -24.17 0.49 31.59
C ALA A 6 -24.34 -0.38 30.32
N ASP A 7 -25.19 0.03 29.38
CA ASP A 7 -25.34 -0.66 28.09
C ASP A 7 -24.09 -0.52 27.23
N ILE A 8 -23.48 0.67 27.21
CA ILE A 8 -22.24 0.92 26.47
C ILE A 8 -21.11 0.10 27.06
N GLN A 9 -20.99 0.08 28.40
CA GLN A 9 -19.97 -0.69 29.10
C GLN A 9 -20.12 -2.20 28.86
N ALA A 10 -21.34 -2.73 28.90
CA ALA A 10 -21.60 -4.14 28.61
C ALA A 10 -21.22 -4.51 27.15
N GLU A 11 -21.43 -3.60 26.20
CA GLU A 11 -21.03 -3.83 24.81
C GLU A 11 -19.51 -3.79 24.63
N LEU A 12 -18.80 -2.91 25.34
CA LEU A 12 -17.33 -2.88 25.37
C LEU A 12 -16.74 -4.17 25.97
N GLU A 13 -17.37 -4.71 27.01
CA GLU A 13 -17.00 -6.01 27.60
C GLU A 13 -17.22 -7.16 26.61
N ARG A 14 -18.35 -7.16 25.89
CA ARG A 14 -18.63 -8.13 24.82
C ARG A 14 -17.59 -8.07 23.71
N LEU A 15 -17.24 -6.88 23.25
CA LEU A 15 -16.19 -6.66 22.24
C LEU A 15 -14.81 -7.11 22.75
N SER A 16 -14.51 -6.89 24.03
CA SER A 16 -13.26 -7.35 24.64
C SER A 16 -13.17 -8.88 24.70
N ALA A 17 -14.28 -9.56 25.05
CA ALA A 17 -14.35 -11.02 25.00
C ALA A 17 -14.19 -11.55 23.57
N LEU A 18 -14.84 -10.91 22.60
CA LEU A 18 -14.72 -11.28 21.18
C LEU A 18 -13.29 -11.11 20.65
N ARG A 19 -12.57 -10.06 21.07
CA ARG A 19 -11.14 -9.86 20.75
C ARG A 19 -10.27 -11.02 21.22
N MET A 20 -10.48 -11.48 22.44
CA MET A 20 -9.73 -12.61 23.00
C MET A 20 -10.08 -13.90 22.27
N GLN A 21 -11.35 -14.11 21.92
CA GLN A 21 -11.77 -15.24 21.09
C GLN A 21 -11.14 -15.19 19.70
N MET A 22 -11.09 -14.01 19.06
CA MET A 22 -10.43 -13.84 17.76
C MET A 22 -8.94 -14.12 17.85
N LEU A 23 -8.25 -13.71 18.92
CA LEU A 23 -6.83 -14.04 19.14
C LEU A 23 -6.63 -15.56 19.24
N GLU A 24 -7.49 -16.26 19.96
CA GLU A 24 -7.38 -17.72 20.13
C GLU A 24 -7.66 -18.49 18.82
N MET A 25 -8.63 -18.03 18.04
CA MET A 25 -9.05 -18.70 16.81
C MET A 25 -8.18 -18.29 15.62
N HIS A 26 -7.93 -17.01 15.44
CA HIS A 26 -7.14 -16.44 14.35
C HIS A 26 -6.12 -15.42 14.89
N PRO A 27 -4.95 -15.91 15.35
CA PRO A 27 -3.94 -15.09 15.98
C PRO A 27 -3.49 -13.89 15.15
N PHE A 28 -3.40 -13.98 13.82
CA PHE A 28 -3.08 -12.84 12.95
C PHE A 28 -4.09 -11.68 13.12
N TRP A 29 -5.37 -11.95 12.87
CA TRP A 29 -6.44 -10.95 12.97
C TRP A 29 -6.66 -10.47 14.41
N GLY A 30 -6.65 -11.40 15.37
CA GLY A 30 -6.86 -11.09 16.78
C GLY A 30 -5.71 -10.27 17.37
N TYR A 31 -4.47 -10.50 16.95
CA TYR A 31 -3.32 -9.71 17.39
C TYR A 31 -3.45 -8.25 16.96
N LEU A 32 -3.79 -7.99 15.69
CA LEU A 32 -4.01 -6.63 15.19
C LEU A 32 -5.14 -5.93 15.92
N LEU A 33 -6.27 -6.63 16.10
CA LEU A 33 -7.44 -6.11 16.79
C LEU A 33 -7.14 -5.83 18.27
N LEU A 34 -6.26 -6.61 18.92
CA LEU A 34 -5.81 -6.35 20.28
C LEU A 34 -5.02 -5.05 20.45
N GLN A 35 -4.49 -4.49 19.37
CA GLN A 35 -3.79 -3.21 19.39
C GLN A 35 -4.66 -2.02 19.03
N VAL A 36 -5.93 -2.26 18.69
CA VAL A 36 -6.90 -1.22 18.35
C VAL A 36 -7.67 -0.76 19.60
N LYS A 37 -7.90 0.54 19.70
CA LYS A 37 -8.80 1.16 20.66
C LYS A 37 -10.22 1.17 20.08
N LEU A 38 -11.14 0.48 20.74
CA LEU A 38 -12.55 0.49 20.38
C LEU A 38 -13.24 1.67 21.08
N VAL A 39 -13.90 2.52 20.30
CA VAL A 39 -14.49 3.78 20.78
C VAL A 39 -15.99 3.81 20.46
N PRO A 40 -16.88 3.89 21.46
CA PRO A 40 -18.31 4.01 21.21
C PRO A 40 -18.64 5.33 20.50
N ALA A 41 -19.38 5.27 19.39
CA ALA A 41 -19.82 6.43 18.61
C ALA A 41 -21.31 6.31 18.28
N LEU A 42 -22.17 6.88 19.12
CA LEU A 42 -23.63 6.73 19.00
C LEU A 42 -24.22 7.48 17.79
N ASP A 43 -23.54 8.53 17.33
CA ASP A 43 -23.96 9.37 16.21
C ASP A 43 -23.51 8.81 14.84
N LEU A 44 -22.70 7.75 14.82
CA LEU A 44 -22.24 7.11 13.59
C LEU A 44 -23.39 6.38 12.91
N HIS A 45 -23.59 6.58 11.61
CA HIS A 45 -24.76 6.04 10.89
C HIS A 45 -24.64 4.56 10.50
N ARG A 46 -23.46 3.94 10.63
CA ARG A 46 -23.18 2.53 10.30
C ARG A 46 -22.69 1.76 11.54
N PHE A 47 -22.35 0.47 11.38
CA PHE A 47 -21.86 -0.33 12.51
C PHE A 47 -20.53 0.20 13.03
N SER A 48 -19.64 0.61 12.13
CA SER A 48 -18.28 1.02 12.46
C SER A 48 -17.67 2.01 11.47
N ALA A 49 -16.51 2.52 11.85
CA ALA A 49 -15.59 3.29 11.03
C ALA A 49 -14.19 3.15 11.63
N THR A 50 -13.14 3.20 10.83
CA THR A 50 -11.77 3.10 11.30
C THR A 50 -10.90 4.28 10.84
N ASP A 51 -9.88 4.61 11.62
CA ASP A 51 -8.79 5.49 11.18
C ASP A 51 -7.74 4.75 10.33
N CYS A 52 -8.02 3.48 9.98
CA CYS A 52 -7.11 2.54 9.34
C CYS A 52 -5.79 2.31 10.12
N LEU A 53 -5.73 2.70 11.40
CA LEU A 53 -4.52 2.62 12.22
C LEU A 53 -4.83 2.03 13.61
N ARG A 54 -5.28 2.83 14.59
CA ARG A 54 -5.43 2.36 15.99
C ARG A 54 -6.81 2.59 16.58
N HIS A 55 -7.77 3.07 15.80
CA HIS A 55 -9.12 3.32 16.27
C HIS A 55 -10.15 2.63 15.38
N ILE A 56 -11.08 1.96 16.03
CA ILE A 56 -12.36 1.59 15.44
C ILE A 56 -13.43 2.27 16.28
N TRP A 57 -14.15 3.19 15.66
CA TRP A 57 -15.40 3.69 16.20
C TRP A 57 -16.50 2.69 15.88
N PHE A 58 -17.38 2.41 16.83
CA PHE A 58 -18.50 1.52 16.62
C PHE A 58 -19.79 2.11 17.18
N ASN A 59 -20.93 1.88 16.53
CA ASN A 59 -22.21 2.32 17.05
C ASN A 59 -22.85 1.23 17.94
N PRO A 60 -22.83 1.37 19.28
CA PRO A 60 -23.40 0.36 20.18
C PRO A 60 -24.91 0.17 20.02
N VAL A 61 -25.64 1.15 19.46
CA VAL A 61 -27.08 1.00 19.17
C VAL A 61 -27.30 -0.06 18.09
N GLN A 62 -26.38 -0.15 17.13
CA GLN A 62 -26.47 -1.06 16.00
C GLN A 62 -25.74 -2.38 16.28
N THR A 63 -24.51 -2.35 16.81
CA THR A 63 -23.70 -3.56 17.01
C THR A 63 -24.30 -4.54 18.01
N ARG A 64 -25.04 -4.05 19.02
CA ARG A 64 -25.78 -4.89 19.99
C ARG A 64 -26.87 -5.76 19.35
N LEU A 65 -27.30 -5.43 18.13
CA LEU A 65 -28.26 -6.23 17.37
C LEU A 65 -27.59 -7.42 16.67
N LEU A 66 -26.26 -7.40 16.54
CA LEU A 66 -25.48 -8.44 15.88
C LEU A 66 -25.17 -9.56 16.86
N ASN A 67 -25.24 -10.81 16.38
CA ASN A 67 -24.67 -11.94 17.12
C ASN A 67 -23.12 -11.92 17.08
N ALA A 68 -22.46 -12.80 17.81
CA ALA A 68 -21.00 -12.80 17.91
C ALA A 68 -20.28 -13.02 16.56
N ALA A 69 -20.80 -13.90 15.70
CA ALA A 69 -20.22 -14.18 14.38
C ALA A 69 -20.40 -12.99 13.42
N GLN A 70 -21.53 -12.29 13.52
CA GLN A 70 -21.79 -11.06 12.75
C GLN A 70 -20.96 -9.88 13.23
N LEU A 71 -20.79 -9.72 14.54
CA LEU A 71 -19.91 -8.70 15.08
C LEU A 71 -18.44 -8.98 14.73
N GLY A 72 -18.04 -10.26 14.76
CA GLY A 72 -16.72 -10.69 14.31
C GLY A 72 -16.44 -10.34 12.86
N PHE A 73 -17.45 -10.48 11.98
CA PHE A 73 -17.37 -10.03 10.59
C PHE A 73 -17.05 -8.53 10.51
N VAL A 74 -17.82 -7.70 11.21
CA VAL A 74 -17.62 -6.23 11.22
C VAL A 74 -16.21 -5.87 11.69
N LEU A 75 -15.74 -6.46 12.80
CA LEU A 75 -14.40 -6.16 13.31
C LEU A 75 -13.29 -6.65 12.39
N ALA A 76 -13.42 -7.84 11.79
CA ALA A 76 -12.46 -8.36 10.84
C ALA A 76 -12.41 -7.50 9.57
N HIS A 77 -13.56 -7.00 9.09
CA HIS A 77 -13.67 -6.06 7.98
C HIS A 77 -12.88 -4.76 8.26
N GLU A 78 -13.09 -4.13 9.43
CA GLU A 78 -12.33 -2.93 9.80
C GLU A 78 -10.82 -3.18 9.89
N ILE A 79 -10.41 -4.35 10.39
CA ILE A 79 -8.99 -4.73 10.41
C ILE A 79 -8.45 -4.95 9.00
N CYS A 80 -9.24 -5.48 8.08
CA CYS A 80 -8.83 -5.64 6.68
C CYS A 80 -8.54 -4.30 6.00
N HIS A 81 -9.26 -3.21 6.33
CA HIS A 81 -8.92 -1.87 5.83
C HIS A 81 -7.52 -1.43 6.29
N GLN A 82 -7.14 -1.75 7.53
CA GLN A 82 -5.79 -1.51 8.04
C GLN A 82 -4.77 -2.40 7.30
N VAL A 83 -5.04 -3.71 7.24
CA VAL A 83 -4.11 -4.69 6.70
C VAL A 83 -3.84 -4.46 5.22
N PHE A 84 -4.88 -4.15 4.43
CA PHE A 84 -4.75 -3.95 2.98
C PHE A 84 -4.54 -2.49 2.59
N ALA A 85 -4.14 -1.64 3.55
CA ALA A 85 -3.77 -0.24 3.35
C ALA A 85 -4.74 0.51 2.41
N THR A 86 -6.05 0.30 2.59
CA THR A 86 -7.05 0.76 1.61
C THR A 86 -7.05 2.28 1.47
N GLN A 87 -6.73 3.00 2.55
CA GLN A 87 -6.62 4.45 2.54
C GLN A 87 -5.41 4.94 1.74
N GLU A 88 -4.25 4.28 1.88
CA GLU A 88 -3.02 4.68 1.19
C GLU A 88 -3.05 4.34 -0.30
N ARG A 89 -3.67 3.21 -0.63
CA ARG A 89 -3.78 2.75 -2.01
C ARG A 89 -4.82 3.50 -2.83
N ALA A 90 -5.62 4.38 -2.22
CA ALA A 90 -6.65 5.16 -2.92
C ALA A 90 -6.06 6.05 -4.03
N GLY A 91 -5.00 6.80 -3.72
CA GLY A 91 -4.41 7.77 -4.66
C GLY A 91 -5.41 8.83 -5.12
N ASP A 92 -5.40 9.16 -6.41
CA ASP A 92 -6.31 10.13 -7.04
C ASP A 92 -7.62 9.52 -7.58
N ARG A 93 -7.95 8.28 -7.16
CA ARG A 93 -9.16 7.58 -7.61
C ARG A 93 -10.44 8.24 -7.11
N ASP A 94 -11.55 7.99 -7.81
CA ASP A 94 -12.86 8.38 -7.31
C ASP A 94 -13.14 7.69 -5.97
N ALA A 95 -13.38 8.49 -4.93
CA ALA A 95 -13.53 7.99 -3.57
C ALA A 95 -14.76 7.09 -3.40
N PHE A 96 -15.85 7.33 -4.14
CA PHE A 96 -17.05 6.50 -4.05
C PHE A 96 -16.80 5.12 -4.63
N LEU A 97 -16.28 5.06 -5.87
CA LEU A 97 -15.94 3.78 -6.50
C LEU A 97 -14.85 3.02 -5.74
N TRP A 98 -13.87 3.72 -5.20
CA TRP A 98 -12.79 3.10 -4.42
C TRP A 98 -13.29 2.46 -3.12
N ASN A 99 -14.15 3.16 -2.38
CA ASN A 99 -14.75 2.61 -1.16
C ASN A 99 -15.62 1.38 -1.49
N LEU A 100 -16.39 1.41 -2.59
CA LEU A 100 -17.13 0.23 -3.05
C LEU A 100 -16.19 -0.94 -3.37
N ALA A 101 -15.12 -0.69 -4.13
CA ALA A 101 -14.20 -1.73 -4.59
C ALA A 101 -13.47 -2.41 -3.43
N THR A 102 -13.00 -1.62 -2.47
CA THR A 102 -12.32 -2.12 -1.27
C THR A 102 -13.25 -2.96 -0.40
N ASP A 103 -14.47 -2.52 -0.16
CA ASP A 103 -15.47 -3.29 0.57
C ASP A 103 -15.83 -4.61 -0.11
N TYR A 104 -16.03 -4.61 -1.43
CA TYR A 104 -16.31 -5.84 -2.18
C TYR A 104 -15.20 -6.88 -2.00
N ALA A 105 -13.93 -6.45 -2.12
CA ALA A 105 -12.77 -7.34 -1.90
C ALA A 105 -12.73 -7.84 -0.44
N ILE A 106 -12.80 -6.93 0.52
CA ILE A 106 -12.67 -7.23 1.95
C ILE A 106 -13.79 -8.16 2.43
N ASN A 107 -15.03 -7.91 2.03
CA ASN A 107 -16.16 -8.71 2.49
C ASN A 107 -16.05 -10.17 2.04
N LEU A 108 -15.51 -10.44 0.84
CA LEU A 108 -15.27 -11.80 0.37
C LEU A 108 -14.14 -12.48 1.16
N ILE A 109 -13.07 -11.75 1.48
CA ILE A 109 -11.96 -12.25 2.31
C ILE A 109 -12.47 -12.63 3.70
N VAL A 110 -13.24 -11.74 4.36
CA VAL A 110 -13.78 -12.00 5.69
C VAL A 110 -14.81 -13.12 5.69
N ALA A 111 -15.65 -13.19 4.65
CA ALA A 111 -16.61 -14.28 4.46
C ALA A 111 -15.93 -15.64 4.25
N ASP A 112 -14.68 -15.65 3.80
CA ASP A 112 -13.92 -16.88 3.60
C ASP A 112 -13.24 -17.42 4.85
N ILE A 113 -13.09 -16.62 5.89
CA ILE A 113 -12.44 -17.03 7.14
C ILE A 113 -13.17 -18.23 7.73
N THR A 114 -12.44 -19.32 7.92
CA THR A 114 -12.96 -20.61 8.37
C THR A 114 -12.70 -20.85 9.86
N VAL A 115 -13.49 -21.72 10.48
CA VAL A 115 -13.17 -22.19 11.82
C VAL A 115 -11.83 -22.94 11.78
N PRO A 116 -10.84 -22.63 12.63
CA PRO A 116 -9.54 -23.32 12.65
C PRO A 116 -9.70 -24.84 12.84
N GLY A 117 -9.11 -25.61 11.91
CA GLY A 117 -9.24 -27.08 11.88
C GLY A 117 -10.62 -27.58 11.46
N GLY A 118 -11.54 -26.68 11.10
CA GLY A 118 -12.82 -26.98 10.48
C GLY A 118 -12.69 -27.22 8.98
N LYS A 119 -13.82 -27.51 8.33
CA LYS A 119 -13.90 -27.71 6.89
C LYS A 119 -14.08 -26.37 6.17
N GLU A 120 -13.76 -26.30 4.88
CA GLU A 120 -13.82 -25.06 4.08
C GLU A 120 -15.18 -24.35 4.08
N TRP A 121 -16.27 -25.10 4.28
CA TRP A 121 -17.63 -24.56 4.36
C TRP A 121 -18.04 -24.11 5.77
N GLU A 122 -17.25 -24.42 6.79
CA GLU A 122 -17.48 -23.99 8.17
C GLU A 122 -16.88 -22.60 8.38
N LYS A 123 -17.59 -21.59 7.89
CA LYS A 123 -17.20 -20.19 8.03
C LYS A 123 -17.33 -19.74 9.48
N LEU A 124 -16.31 -19.02 9.97
CA LEU A 124 -16.29 -18.50 11.34
C LEU A 124 -17.21 -17.29 11.50
N TYR A 125 -17.22 -16.41 10.51
CA TYR A 125 -17.99 -15.17 10.54
C TYR A 125 -19.23 -15.25 9.64
N VAL A 126 -20.24 -14.47 10.00
CA VAL A 126 -21.53 -14.44 9.31
C VAL A 126 -21.79 -13.01 8.85
N ILE A 127 -22.22 -12.86 7.60
CA ILE A 127 -22.51 -11.54 7.03
C ILE A 127 -23.62 -10.84 7.86
N PRO A 128 -23.43 -9.57 8.27
CA PRO A 128 -24.36 -8.85 9.14
C PRO A 128 -25.58 -8.29 8.38
N GLU A 129 -26.30 -9.13 7.62
CA GLU A 129 -27.57 -8.75 6.98
C GLU A 129 -28.73 -8.80 7.98
N ILE A 130 -29.04 -7.65 8.57
CA ILE A 130 -30.11 -7.48 9.57
C ILE A 130 -30.96 -6.26 9.25
N VAL A 131 -32.15 -6.17 9.84
CA VAL A 131 -32.97 -4.96 9.81
C VAL A 131 -32.67 -4.13 11.04
N ILE A 132 -32.16 -2.93 10.84
CA ILE A 132 -31.78 -1.99 11.89
C ILE A 132 -32.91 -0.98 12.07
N PRO A 133 -33.52 -0.88 13.26
CA PRO A 133 -34.57 0.10 13.52
C PRO A 133 -34.12 1.53 13.21
N GLY A 134 -34.83 2.20 12.31
CA GLY A 134 -34.52 3.57 11.88
C GLY A 134 -33.52 3.69 10.72
N TYR A 135 -32.81 2.62 10.36
CA TYR A 135 -31.82 2.61 9.26
C TYR A 135 -32.19 1.65 8.13
N GLY A 136 -33.12 0.72 8.35
CA GLY A 136 -33.59 -0.23 7.33
C GLY A 136 -32.74 -1.51 7.28
N LYS A 137 -32.79 -2.24 6.17
CA LYS A 137 -31.99 -3.46 5.98
C LYS A 137 -30.53 -3.06 5.71
N SER A 138 -29.57 -3.64 6.43
CA SER A 138 -28.16 -3.52 6.06
C SER A 138 -27.92 -4.23 4.72
N SER A 139 -27.39 -3.49 3.75
CA SER A 139 -26.99 -4.01 2.44
C SER A 139 -25.47 -4.12 2.42
N VAL A 140 -24.94 -5.29 2.74
CA VAL A 140 -23.49 -5.55 2.67
C VAL A 140 -23.05 -5.70 1.21
N LEU A 141 -21.91 -5.11 0.86
CA LEU A 141 -21.34 -5.19 -0.49
C LEU A 141 -20.65 -6.53 -0.69
N LEU A 142 -21.35 -7.48 -1.30
CA LEU A 142 -20.84 -8.81 -1.58
C LEU A 142 -21.25 -9.24 -2.98
N GLU A 143 -20.28 -9.45 -3.86
CA GLU A 143 -20.47 -9.83 -5.27
C GLU A 143 -19.52 -10.99 -5.59
N GLU A 144 -20.05 -12.19 -5.77
CA GLU A 144 -19.25 -13.41 -5.94
C GLU A 144 -18.26 -13.34 -7.12
N ASN A 145 -18.62 -12.58 -8.16
CA ASN A 145 -17.79 -12.38 -9.35
C ASN A 145 -16.47 -11.66 -9.04
N PHE A 146 -16.35 -10.99 -7.90
CA PHE A 146 -15.13 -10.31 -7.47
C PHE A 146 -14.24 -11.16 -6.56
N ARG A 147 -14.59 -12.44 -6.31
CA ARG A 147 -13.82 -13.29 -5.40
C ARG A 147 -12.38 -13.46 -5.89
N GLY A 148 -11.43 -13.22 -5.00
CA GLY A 148 -10.00 -13.31 -5.28
C GLY A 148 -9.42 -12.11 -6.05
N MET A 149 -10.23 -11.11 -6.40
CA MET A 149 -9.74 -9.89 -7.04
C MET A 149 -9.26 -8.88 -6.00
N ILE A 150 -8.22 -8.12 -6.33
CA ILE A 150 -7.79 -6.97 -5.54
C ILE A 150 -8.69 -5.75 -5.80
N ALA A 151 -8.72 -4.82 -4.85
CA ALA A 151 -9.55 -3.62 -4.91
C ALA A 151 -9.34 -2.80 -6.19
N GLU A 152 -8.10 -2.72 -6.70
CA GLU A 152 -7.76 -2.00 -7.92
C GLU A 152 -8.44 -2.60 -9.15
N THR A 153 -8.47 -3.93 -9.27
CA THR A 153 -9.11 -4.58 -10.41
C THR A 153 -10.63 -4.40 -10.35
N ILE A 154 -11.22 -4.47 -9.16
CA ILE A 154 -12.64 -4.20 -8.95
C ILE A 154 -12.95 -2.73 -9.27
N TYR A 155 -12.11 -1.79 -8.83
CA TYR A 155 -12.26 -0.37 -9.13
C TYR A 155 -12.28 -0.10 -10.64
N GLU A 156 -11.33 -0.65 -11.39
CA GLU A 156 -11.30 -0.49 -12.85
C GLU A 156 -12.56 -1.08 -13.51
N HIS A 157 -13.05 -2.23 -13.03
CA HIS A 157 -14.32 -2.78 -13.49
C HIS A 157 -15.51 -1.84 -13.20
N LEU A 158 -15.61 -1.30 -11.98
CA LEU A 158 -16.68 -0.37 -11.62
C LEU A 158 -16.61 0.94 -12.43
N ARG A 159 -15.40 1.46 -12.69
CA ARG A 159 -15.20 2.67 -13.50
C ARG A 159 -15.67 2.44 -14.94
N LEU A 160 -15.29 1.32 -15.55
CA LEU A 160 -15.71 0.98 -16.91
C LEU A 160 -17.23 0.84 -17.03
N VAL A 161 -17.88 0.21 -16.05
CA VAL A 161 -19.35 0.11 -16.00
C VAL A 161 -19.98 1.51 -15.91
N GLU A 162 -19.47 2.39 -15.05
CA GLU A 162 -19.99 3.76 -14.93
C GLU A 162 -19.81 4.59 -16.23
N GLU A 163 -18.68 4.41 -16.92
CA GLU A 163 -18.39 5.08 -18.21
C GLU A 163 -19.30 4.58 -19.35
N GLU A 164 -19.54 3.27 -19.45
CA GLU A 164 -20.41 2.68 -20.48
C GLU A 164 -21.88 3.05 -20.29
N GLU A 165 -22.31 3.23 -19.04
CA GLU A 165 -23.70 3.46 -18.66
C GLU A 165 -24.03 4.94 -18.40
N ALA A 166 -23.13 5.87 -18.74
CA ALA A 166 -23.27 7.31 -18.54
C ALA A 166 -24.53 7.91 -19.22
N GLY A 167 -25.68 7.77 -18.56
CA GLY A 167 -27.00 8.18 -19.03
C GLY A 167 -28.16 7.64 -18.19
N GLU A 168 -28.01 6.48 -17.54
CA GLU A 168 -29.00 5.95 -16.61
C GLU A 168 -28.25 5.45 -15.35
N GLY A 169 -28.47 6.03 -14.17
CA GLY A 169 -27.66 5.73 -12.96
C GLY A 169 -27.78 4.29 -12.45
N HIS A 170 -26.86 3.41 -12.88
CA HIS A 170 -27.06 1.95 -12.82
C HIS A 170 -26.17 1.14 -11.86
N LEU A 171 -25.26 1.75 -11.08
CA LEU A 171 -24.72 1.04 -9.90
C LEU A 171 -25.78 0.80 -8.81
N GLY A 172 -27.01 1.29 -8.99
CA GLY A 172 -28.12 1.16 -8.05
C GLY A 172 -27.91 1.88 -6.71
N ARG A 173 -26.76 2.57 -6.56
CA ARG A 173 -26.32 3.26 -5.36
C ARG A 173 -25.71 4.60 -5.79
N ALA A 174 -26.03 5.65 -5.05
CA ALA A 174 -25.50 6.99 -5.25
C ALA A 174 -24.72 7.44 -4.01
N PRO A 175 -23.63 8.20 -4.15
CA PRO A 175 -22.89 8.72 -3.01
C PRO A 175 -23.82 9.57 -2.12
N GLN A 176 -23.80 9.34 -0.80
CA GLN A 176 -24.54 10.16 0.16
C GLN A 176 -23.59 10.93 1.06
N MET A 177 -23.80 12.24 1.21
CA MET A 177 -23.03 13.05 2.14
C MET A 177 -23.72 13.06 3.49
N VAL A 178 -23.04 12.57 4.51
CA VAL A 178 -23.53 12.54 5.89
C VAL A 178 -22.68 13.42 6.79
N SER A 179 -23.21 13.79 7.95
CA SER A 179 -22.47 14.51 8.97
C SER A 179 -22.80 13.93 10.33
N PHE A 180 -21.78 13.65 11.12
CA PHE A 180 -21.91 13.01 12.43
C PHE A 180 -20.77 13.45 13.36
N GLN A 181 -20.82 13.03 14.62
CA GLN A 181 -19.78 13.27 15.62
C GLN A 181 -19.06 11.98 16.00
N LEU A 182 -17.73 12.04 16.03
CA LEU A 182 -16.89 10.98 16.57
C LEU A 182 -16.15 11.49 17.81
N PRO A 183 -16.06 10.71 18.90
CA PRO A 183 -15.19 11.05 20.01
C PRO A 183 -13.72 11.03 19.56
N ASP A 184 -12.96 12.06 19.93
CA ASP A 184 -11.52 12.14 19.71
C ASP A 184 -10.73 11.28 20.72
N GLN A 185 -9.40 11.41 20.70
CA GLN A 185 -8.53 10.63 21.57
C GLN A 185 -8.77 10.86 23.07
N GLN A 186 -9.25 12.05 23.45
CA GLN A 186 -9.61 12.43 24.81
C GLN A 186 -11.10 12.19 25.12
N GLY A 187 -11.87 11.69 24.15
CA GLY A 187 -13.30 11.43 24.26
C GLY A 187 -14.18 12.66 24.03
N ALA A 188 -13.61 13.80 23.59
CA ALA A 188 -14.38 14.97 23.25
C ALA A 188 -15.02 14.78 21.86
N PRO A 189 -16.28 15.21 21.66
CA PRO A 189 -16.96 15.06 20.38
C PRO A 189 -16.29 15.95 19.31
N ARG A 190 -15.84 15.34 18.22
CA ARG A 190 -15.34 16.00 17.02
C ARG A 190 -16.37 15.91 15.92
N GLN A 191 -16.71 17.05 15.31
CA GLN A 191 -17.61 17.08 14.17
C GLN A 191 -16.91 16.56 12.92
N MET A 192 -17.61 15.67 12.20
CA MET A 192 -17.22 15.13 10.90
C MET A 192 -18.26 15.60 9.88
N PRO A 193 -18.06 16.77 9.24
CA PRO A 193 -18.99 17.29 8.24
C PRO A 193 -18.71 16.70 6.86
N ASN A 194 -19.75 16.52 6.06
CA ASN A 194 -19.64 16.12 4.65
C ASN A 194 -18.75 14.88 4.44
N ILE A 195 -19.04 13.80 5.15
CA ILE A 195 -18.39 12.51 4.95
C ILE A 195 -19.18 11.71 3.91
N LEU A 196 -18.46 11.05 3.01
CA LEU A 196 -19.04 10.19 1.99
C LEU A 196 -19.47 8.85 2.60
N ASP A 197 -20.76 8.54 2.51
CA ASP A 197 -21.32 7.20 2.75
C ASP A 197 -21.51 6.51 1.40
N HIS A 198 -20.71 5.47 1.16
CA HIS A 198 -20.76 4.63 -0.04
C HIS A 198 -21.93 3.64 -0.02
N GLN A 199 -22.73 3.64 1.04
CA GLN A 199 -23.87 2.77 1.27
C GLN A 199 -23.51 1.28 1.36
N GLY A 200 -22.32 0.97 1.88
CA GLY A 200 -21.83 -0.41 2.03
C GLY A 200 -22.41 -1.19 3.20
N GLY A 201 -23.22 -0.55 4.03
CA GLY A 201 -23.98 -1.17 5.11
C GLY A 201 -23.18 -1.52 6.36
N ILE A 202 -21.87 -1.77 6.25
CA ILE A 202 -20.99 -2.11 7.37
C ILE A 202 -20.42 -0.85 8.01
N ASP A 203 -19.75 -0.03 7.21
CA ASP A 203 -18.88 1.03 7.73
C ASP A 203 -19.02 2.37 7.00
N ILE A 204 -18.28 3.37 7.49
CA ILE A 204 -18.05 4.64 6.81
C ILE A 204 -16.54 4.89 6.76
N HIS A 205 -16.01 5.09 5.55
CA HIS A 205 -14.62 5.42 5.32
C HIS A 205 -14.34 6.88 5.69
N LEU A 206 -13.33 7.11 6.54
CA LEU A 206 -12.99 8.45 7.00
C LEU A 206 -11.89 9.06 6.11
N PRO A 207 -12.03 10.34 5.67
CA PRO A 207 -11.04 11.01 4.85
C PRO A 207 -9.86 11.46 5.71
N LEU A 208 -8.90 10.55 5.94
CA LEU A 208 -7.73 10.77 6.78
C LEU A 208 -6.45 10.61 5.99
N ASP A 209 -5.52 11.54 6.17
CA ASP A 209 -4.19 11.45 5.53
C ASP A 209 -3.23 10.62 6.38
N PHE A 210 -2.53 9.68 5.75
CA PHE A 210 -1.51 8.86 6.39
C PHE A 210 -0.14 9.52 6.32
N THR A 211 0.40 9.90 7.48
CA THR A 211 1.80 10.35 7.58
C THR A 211 2.75 9.18 7.41
N VAL A 212 4.00 9.44 7.02
CA VAL A 212 5.03 8.39 6.87
C VAL A 212 5.19 7.55 8.14
N ASP A 213 5.22 8.18 9.31
CA ASP A 213 5.31 7.51 10.62
C ASP A 213 4.12 6.56 10.87
N MET A 214 2.91 6.94 10.43
CA MET A 214 1.72 6.08 10.56
C MET A 214 1.84 4.83 9.69
N ARG A 215 2.39 4.95 8.48
CA ARG A 215 2.65 3.81 7.59
C ARG A 215 3.68 2.85 8.17
N GLU A 216 4.82 3.38 8.62
CA GLU A 216 5.86 2.57 9.26
C GLU A 216 5.29 1.84 10.49
N THR A 217 4.45 2.52 11.27
CA THR A 217 3.76 1.92 12.41
C THR A 217 2.82 0.79 11.99
N LEU A 218 2.00 1.02 10.96
CA LEU A 218 1.06 0.01 10.46
C LEU A 218 1.79 -1.23 9.92
N GLN A 219 2.83 -1.04 9.10
CA GLN A 219 3.66 -2.13 8.59
C GLN A 219 4.32 -2.93 9.71
N ALA A 220 4.87 -2.25 10.74
CA ALA A 220 5.43 -2.94 11.90
C ALA A 220 4.40 -3.82 12.61
N ARG A 221 3.17 -3.33 12.78
CA ARG A 221 2.07 -4.09 13.40
C ARG A 221 1.67 -5.31 12.57
N ILE A 222 1.64 -5.20 11.26
CA ILE A 222 1.34 -6.32 10.36
C ILE A 222 2.44 -7.39 10.48
N ARG A 223 3.73 -6.99 10.47
CA ARG A 223 4.85 -7.93 10.67
C ARG A 223 4.79 -8.64 12.03
N ASP A 224 4.50 -7.89 13.10
CA ASP A 224 4.36 -8.47 14.44
C ASP A 224 3.17 -9.46 14.50
N ALA A 225 2.07 -9.17 13.78
CA ALA A 225 0.92 -10.05 13.68
C ALA A 225 1.24 -11.35 12.94
N VAL A 226 2.04 -11.28 11.86
CA VAL A 226 2.55 -12.45 11.14
C VAL A 226 3.41 -13.29 12.08
N GLY A 227 4.32 -12.67 12.83
CA GLY A 227 5.13 -13.35 13.84
C GLY A 227 4.30 -14.04 14.93
N ALA A 228 3.23 -13.38 15.40
CA ALA A 228 2.29 -13.96 16.37
C ALA A 228 1.54 -15.18 15.80
N TRP A 229 1.15 -15.13 14.53
CA TRP A 229 0.53 -16.26 13.83
C TRP A 229 1.50 -17.42 13.62
N SER A 230 2.74 -17.16 13.18
CA SER A 230 3.76 -18.21 13.05
C SER A 230 4.06 -18.88 14.39
N ALA A 231 4.11 -18.11 15.50
CA ALA A 231 4.28 -18.65 16.85
C ALA A 231 3.08 -19.46 17.37
N SER A 232 1.93 -19.39 16.70
CA SER A 232 0.69 -20.09 17.08
C SER A 232 0.50 -21.44 16.39
N ASP A 233 1.55 -21.97 15.75
CA ASP A 233 1.50 -23.15 14.87
C ASP A 233 0.57 -22.91 13.67
N HIS A 234 0.62 -21.70 13.11
CA HIS A 234 -0.10 -21.32 11.89
C HIS A 234 -1.63 -21.51 12.02
N ARG A 235 -2.17 -21.30 13.22
CA ARG A 235 -3.59 -21.51 13.51
C ARG A 235 -4.44 -20.44 12.83
N GLY A 236 -5.51 -20.88 12.18
CA GLY A 236 -6.43 -20.00 11.48
C GLY A 236 -5.79 -19.32 10.26
N ASP A 237 -6.60 -18.53 9.57
CA ASP A 237 -6.23 -18.01 8.25
C ASP A 237 -5.30 -16.78 8.30
N LEU A 238 -4.30 -16.78 7.42
CA LEU A 238 -3.48 -15.63 7.03
C LEU A 238 -3.71 -15.40 5.53
N PRO A 239 -4.06 -14.19 5.07
CA PRO A 239 -4.17 -13.87 3.64
C PRO A 239 -2.78 -13.70 2.99
N GLY A 240 -1.92 -14.73 3.09
CA GLY A 240 -0.51 -14.65 2.72
C GLY A 240 -0.28 -14.22 1.27
N ASP A 241 -0.93 -14.88 0.31
CA ASP A 241 -0.79 -14.57 -1.11
C ASP A 241 -1.19 -13.11 -1.42
N LEU A 242 -2.24 -12.61 -0.79
CA LEU A 242 -2.69 -11.23 -0.98
C LEU A 242 -1.71 -10.24 -0.33
N LEU A 243 -1.19 -10.55 0.86
CA LEU A 243 -0.18 -9.71 1.49
C LEU A 243 1.14 -9.70 0.71
N LEU A 244 1.50 -10.80 0.03
CA LEU A 244 2.63 -10.86 -0.90
C LEU A 244 2.36 -10.02 -2.15
N GLN A 245 1.19 -10.18 -2.78
CA GLN A 245 0.78 -9.38 -3.95
C GLN A 245 0.77 -7.87 -3.64
N LEU A 246 0.50 -7.49 -2.39
CA LEU A 246 0.51 -6.10 -1.93
C LEU A 246 1.88 -5.62 -1.44
N GLY A 247 2.93 -6.45 -1.51
CA GLY A 247 4.28 -6.08 -1.02
C GLY A 247 4.36 -5.87 0.49
N LEU A 248 3.40 -6.36 1.27
CA LEU A 248 3.33 -6.14 2.72
C LEU A 248 4.11 -7.20 3.52
N LEU A 249 4.33 -8.38 2.95
CA LEU A 249 5.22 -9.41 3.52
C LEU A 249 6.65 -9.34 2.98
N ASN A 250 6.86 -8.70 1.83
CA ASN A 250 8.16 -8.33 1.29
C ASN A 250 8.29 -6.81 1.37
N PRO A 251 8.61 -6.21 2.54
CA PRO A 251 8.92 -4.79 2.57
C PRO A 251 10.10 -4.53 1.60
N PRO A 252 10.14 -3.36 0.93
CA PRO A 252 11.28 -3.02 0.10
C PRO A 252 12.55 -3.20 0.92
N GLN A 253 13.42 -4.08 0.45
CA GLN A 253 14.66 -4.42 1.14
C GLN A 253 15.55 -3.18 1.24
N ILE A 254 15.31 -2.21 0.36
CA ILE A 254 16.08 -0.98 0.24
C ILE A 254 15.20 0.24 0.60
N PRO A 255 15.57 1.07 1.59
CA PRO A 255 14.82 2.27 1.96
C PRO A 255 15.06 3.40 0.95
N TRP A 256 14.48 3.28 -0.25
CA TRP A 256 14.70 4.18 -1.39
C TRP A 256 14.50 5.66 -1.07
N GLN A 257 13.46 6.00 -0.29
CA GLN A 257 13.20 7.38 0.13
C GLN A 257 14.42 8.01 0.85
N ARG A 258 15.04 7.28 1.78
CA ARG A 258 16.21 7.78 2.52
C ARG A 258 17.44 7.88 1.62
N LEU A 259 17.60 6.94 0.68
CA LEU A 259 18.69 6.95 -0.27
C LEU A 259 18.59 8.11 -1.26
N PHE A 260 17.40 8.31 -1.85
CA PHE A 260 17.16 9.41 -2.78
C PHE A 260 17.34 10.76 -2.09
N HIS A 261 16.86 10.94 -0.86
CA HIS A 261 17.13 12.16 -0.09
C HIS A 261 18.64 12.39 0.09
N ARG A 262 19.40 11.35 0.44
CA ARG A 262 20.86 11.45 0.60
C ARG A 262 21.58 11.82 -0.70
N PHE A 263 21.17 11.26 -1.83
CA PHE A 263 21.76 11.57 -3.14
C PHE A 263 21.32 12.94 -3.67
N ALA A 264 20.08 13.35 -3.41
CA ALA A 264 19.57 14.69 -3.70
C ALA A 264 20.36 15.74 -2.91
N ASP A 265 20.56 15.55 -1.60
CA ASP A 265 21.35 16.46 -0.76
C ASP A 265 22.80 16.61 -1.26
N ALA A 266 23.42 15.50 -1.67
CA ALA A 266 24.80 15.49 -2.19
C ALA A 266 24.92 16.14 -3.58
N ALA A 267 23.87 16.07 -4.41
CA ALA A 267 23.80 16.74 -5.69
C ALA A 267 23.52 18.25 -5.53
N VAL A 268 22.63 18.62 -4.61
CA VAL A 268 22.30 20.02 -4.28
C VAL A 268 23.49 20.75 -3.64
N ALA A 269 24.30 20.06 -2.83
CA ALA A 269 25.54 20.62 -2.27
C ALA A 269 26.59 21.00 -3.32
N ARG A 270 26.42 20.62 -4.60
CA ARG A 270 27.30 21.04 -5.71
C ARG A 270 26.83 22.30 -6.45
N ASP A 271 25.57 22.71 -6.27
CA ASP A 271 24.99 23.88 -6.95
C ASP A 271 24.49 24.92 -5.93
N ASP A 272 25.44 25.65 -5.34
CA ASP A 272 25.16 26.86 -4.58
C ASP A 272 24.51 27.91 -5.50
N TYR A 273 23.23 28.20 -5.25
CA TYR A 273 22.46 29.35 -5.77
C TYR A 273 22.58 29.62 -7.28
N SER A 274 21.85 28.85 -8.09
CA SER A 274 21.65 29.22 -9.49
C SER A 274 20.66 30.39 -9.62
N LEU A 275 21.17 31.56 -10.05
CA LEU A 275 20.38 32.73 -10.46
C LEU A 275 19.65 32.55 -11.80
N ALA A 276 19.76 31.38 -12.44
CA ALA A 276 19.27 31.14 -13.80
C ALA A 276 17.74 31.22 -13.94
N ARG A 277 16.98 31.06 -12.85
CA ARG A 277 15.51 31.15 -12.84
C ARG A 277 15.00 31.84 -11.57
N PRO A 278 14.84 33.18 -11.59
CA PRO A 278 14.33 33.93 -10.44
C PRO A 278 12.84 33.62 -10.22
N ASN A 279 12.42 33.60 -8.95
CA ASN A 279 11.02 33.34 -8.59
C ASN A 279 10.09 34.44 -9.15
N ARG A 280 9.26 34.08 -10.13
CA ARG A 280 8.36 35.00 -10.85
C ARG A 280 7.40 35.77 -9.93
N ARG A 281 7.05 35.22 -8.75
CA ARG A 281 6.18 35.89 -7.77
C ARG A 281 6.78 37.18 -7.21
N TYR A 282 8.11 37.24 -7.08
CA TYR A 282 8.83 38.38 -6.52
C TYR A 282 9.41 39.32 -7.59
N GLN A 283 9.41 38.90 -8.87
CA GLN A 283 9.79 39.75 -10.00
C GLN A 283 8.90 40.99 -10.13
N ALA A 284 7.62 40.90 -9.74
CA ALA A 284 6.71 42.05 -9.72
C ALA A 284 7.04 43.10 -8.64
N MET A 285 8.03 42.82 -7.78
CA MET A 285 8.43 43.66 -6.64
C MET A 285 9.89 44.15 -6.75
N ASP A 286 10.53 44.08 -7.92
CA ASP A 286 11.95 44.44 -8.14
C ASP A 286 12.96 43.72 -7.21
N LEU A 287 12.59 42.54 -6.69
CA LEU A 287 13.44 41.71 -5.85
C LEU A 287 13.94 40.49 -6.65
N ILE A 288 15.26 40.36 -6.79
CA ILE A 288 15.90 39.15 -7.33
C ILE A 288 15.99 38.12 -6.21
N VAL A 289 14.99 37.25 -6.14
CA VAL A 289 14.91 36.16 -5.16
C VAL A 289 15.23 34.83 -5.85
N PRO A 290 16.19 34.03 -5.34
CA PRO A 290 16.45 32.69 -5.85
C PRO A 290 15.18 31.84 -5.89
N GLY A 291 14.97 31.09 -6.98
CA GLY A 291 13.88 30.12 -7.08
C GLY A 291 14.04 29.02 -6.03
N ARG A 292 12.92 28.55 -5.45
CA ARG A 292 12.92 27.39 -4.54
C ARG A 292 13.19 26.14 -5.40
N TYR A 293 14.31 25.47 -5.18
CA TYR A 293 14.66 24.20 -5.82
C TYR A 293 13.68 23.12 -5.34
N GLN A 294 13.20 22.25 -6.24
CA GLN A 294 12.45 21.04 -5.85
C GLN A 294 13.45 19.95 -5.46
N GLU A 295 13.17 19.22 -4.38
CA GLU A 295 14.00 18.18 -3.78
C GLU A 295 13.86 16.82 -4.51
N THR A 296 13.70 16.79 -5.84
CA THR A 296 13.53 15.53 -6.61
C THR A 296 14.70 15.27 -7.55
N LEU A 297 15.06 14.00 -7.71
CA LEU A 297 16.05 13.55 -8.69
C LEU A 297 15.41 13.66 -10.08
N ASN A 298 15.96 14.52 -10.94
CA ASN A 298 15.36 14.84 -12.25
C ASN A 298 15.31 13.65 -13.22
N ARG A 299 16.25 12.70 -13.11
CA ARG A 299 16.35 11.52 -13.98
C ARG A 299 17.21 10.44 -13.33
N VAL A 300 16.65 9.25 -13.19
CA VAL A 300 17.35 8.05 -12.70
C VAL A 300 17.50 7.06 -13.85
N VAL A 301 18.70 6.53 -14.05
CA VAL A 301 18.94 5.45 -15.01
C VAL A 301 19.22 4.19 -14.21
N ILE A 302 18.45 3.14 -14.47
CA ILE A 302 18.58 1.84 -13.83
C ILE A 302 19.12 0.87 -14.88
N ALA A 303 20.19 0.14 -14.57
CA ALA A 303 20.68 -0.96 -15.38
C ALA A 303 20.36 -2.28 -14.70
N LEU A 304 19.61 -3.15 -15.39
CA LEU A 304 19.30 -4.50 -14.96
C LEU A 304 20.18 -5.48 -15.72
N ASP A 305 21.02 -6.19 -14.98
CA ASP A 305 21.82 -7.30 -15.48
C ASP A 305 20.95 -8.54 -15.64
N THR A 306 20.85 -9.06 -16.87
CA THR A 306 20.13 -10.30 -17.19
C THR A 306 21.07 -11.43 -17.61
N SER A 307 22.32 -11.40 -17.16
CA SER A 307 23.27 -12.47 -17.37
C SER A 307 22.84 -13.78 -16.70
N ALA A 308 23.42 -14.89 -17.17
CA ALA A 308 23.04 -16.23 -16.71
C ALA A 308 23.34 -16.53 -15.23
N SER A 309 23.94 -15.59 -14.47
CA SER A 309 24.17 -15.70 -13.03
C SER A 309 23.02 -15.15 -12.17
N MET A 310 22.01 -14.51 -12.77
CA MET A 310 20.84 -13.97 -12.08
C MET A 310 19.67 -14.96 -12.19
N ASP A 311 19.15 -15.45 -11.05
CA ASP A 311 18.01 -16.37 -11.05
C ASP A 311 16.67 -15.63 -11.26
N GLU A 312 15.66 -16.32 -11.80
CA GLU A 312 14.32 -15.74 -12.06
C GLU A 312 13.68 -15.13 -10.81
N GLU A 313 13.96 -15.70 -9.64
CA GLU A 313 13.46 -15.23 -8.35
C GLU A 313 14.13 -13.92 -7.91
N GLU A 314 15.44 -13.76 -8.18
CA GLU A 314 16.18 -12.51 -7.90
C GLU A 314 15.70 -11.38 -8.80
N LEU A 315 15.42 -11.69 -10.07
CA LEU A 315 14.86 -10.72 -11.02
C LEU A 315 13.46 -10.26 -10.60
N CYS A 316 12.63 -11.12 -10.02
CA CYS A 316 11.32 -10.75 -9.49
C CYS A 316 11.41 -9.81 -8.28
N ASP A 317 12.30 -10.09 -7.33
CA ASP A 317 12.55 -9.22 -6.18
C ASP A 317 13.01 -7.83 -6.66
N VAL A 318 13.94 -7.81 -7.60
CA VAL A 318 14.46 -6.58 -8.20
C VAL A 318 13.38 -5.79 -8.96
N ALA A 319 12.49 -6.47 -9.69
CA ALA A 319 11.37 -5.82 -10.37
C ALA A 319 10.43 -5.11 -9.37
N SER A 320 10.19 -5.72 -8.20
CA SER A 320 9.36 -5.11 -7.15
C SER A 320 9.98 -3.82 -6.58
N GLU A 321 11.31 -3.79 -6.41
CA GLU A 321 12.04 -2.60 -5.96
C GLU A 321 11.95 -1.46 -6.99
N ILE A 322 11.96 -1.76 -8.29
CA ILE A 322 11.81 -0.76 -9.35
C ILE A 322 10.40 -0.12 -9.31
N VAL A 323 9.36 -0.92 -9.09
CA VAL A 323 7.98 -0.41 -8.97
C VAL A 323 7.88 0.59 -7.82
N ASP A 324 8.48 0.28 -6.67
CA ASP A 324 8.48 1.19 -5.53
C ASP A 324 9.25 2.49 -5.84
N MET A 325 10.37 2.40 -6.57
CA MET A 325 11.13 3.58 -7.02
C MET A 325 10.34 4.48 -7.97
N MET A 326 9.47 3.91 -8.82
CA MET A 326 8.63 4.70 -9.73
C MET A 326 7.69 5.66 -8.99
N THR A 327 7.36 5.39 -7.72
CA THR A 327 6.52 6.29 -6.91
C THR A 327 7.27 7.51 -6.36
N LEU A 328 8.61 7.52 -6.47
CA LEU A 328 9.48 8.49 -5.81
C LEU A 328 10.27 9.40 -6.77
N VAL A 329 10.26 9.09 -8.07
CA VAL A 329 11.12 9.75 -9.07
C VAL A 329 10.29 10.12 -10.30
N ASP A 330 10.55 11.31 -10.84
CA ASP A 330 9.77 11.88 -11.96
C ASP A 330 10.10 11.25 -13.33
N ASP A 331 11.31 10.68 -13.50
CA ASP A 331 11.79 10.10 -14.76
C ASP A 331 12.78 8.95 -14.48
N ILE A 332 12.39 7.73 -14.88
CA ILE A 332 13.21 6.52 -14.80
C ILE A 332 13.41 5.92 -16.19
N THR A 333 14.66 5.64 -16.56
CA THR A 333 14.99 4.82 -17.74
C THR A 333 15.59 3.51 -17.29
N LEU A 334 14.97 2.39 -17.66
CA LEU A 334 15.49 1.04 -17.42
C LEU A 334 16.28 0.57 -18.66
N ILE A 335 17.53 0.16 -18.45
CA ILE A 335 18.39 -0.44 -19.46
C ILE A 335 18.58 -1.89 -19.07
N ILE A 336 18.20 -2.81 -19.93
CA ILE A 336 18.38 -4.25 -19.76
C ILE A 336 19.58 -4.64 -20.60
N ALA A 337 20.59 -5.21 -19.95
CA ALA A 337 21.85 -5.52 -20.61
C ALA A 337 22.47 -6.81 -20.07
N ASP A 338 23.22 -7.48 -20.92
CA ASP A 338 24.17 -8.54 -20.55
C ASP A 338 25.55 -8.20 -21.13
N ALA A 339 25.98 -8.84 -22.21
CA ALA A 339 27.19 -8.50 -22.97
C ALA A 339 26.88 -7.39 -23.99
N GLU A 340 25.62 -7.23 -24.33
CA GLU A 340 25.09 -6.16 -25.18
C GLU A 340 23.79 -5.63 -24.58
N ILE A 341 23.31 -4.49 -25.10
CA ILE A 341 22.04 -3.92 -24.68
C ILE A 341 20.91 -4.71 -25.33
N GLN A 342 20.07 -5.31 -24.49
CA GLN A 342 18.93 -6.11 -24.93
C GLN A 342 17.72 -5.21 -25.20
N GLU A 343 17.40 -4.35 -24.24
CA GLU A 343 16.24 -3.47 -24.33
C GLU A 343 16.42 -2.21 -23.49
N VAL A 344 15.84 -1.10 -23.93
CA VAL A 344 15.80 0.15 -23.17
C VAL A 344 14.35 0.57 -23.05
N VAL A 345 13.86 0.61 -21.82
CA VAL A 345 12.47 0.88 -21.49
C VAL A 345 12.37 2.28 -20.85
N PRO A 346 11.70 3.24 -21.52
CA PRO A 346 11.46 4.55 -20.95
C PRO A 346 10.35 4.51 -19.88
N PHE A 347 10.25 5.57 -19.08
CA PHE A 347 9.32 5.66 -17.96
C PHE A 347 7.87 5.33 -18.34
N GLU A 348 7.38 5.86 -19.47
CA GLU A 348 5.99 5.67 -19.91
C GLU A 348 5.64 4.20 -20.24
N GLY A 349 6.64 3.36 -20.53
CA GLY A 349 6.47 1.94 -20.85
C GLY A 349 6.84 1.00 -19.69
N LEU A 350 7.42 1.53 -18.61
CA LEU A 350 8.09 0.74 -17.58
C LEU A 350 7.11 -0.14 -16.78
N GLU A 351 5.96 0.41 -16.37
CA GLU A 351 4.95 -0.34 -15.61
C GLU A 351 4.38 -1.52 -16.42
N SER A 352 4.08 -1.27 -17.71
CA SER A 352 3.55 -2.31 -18.61
C SER A 352 4.59 -3.39 -18.88
N PHE A 353 5.86 -3.01 -19.01
CA PHE A 353 6.97 -3.92 -19.24
C PHE A 353 7.19 -4.85 -18.03
N LEU A 354 7.27 -4.29 -16.82
CA LEU A 354 7.45 -5.05 -15.59
C LEU A 354 6.30 -6.06 -15.38
N ARG A 355 5.06 -5.68 -15.71
CA ARG A 355 3.90 -6.60 -15.67
C ARG A 355 3.94 -7.72 -16.70
N ALA A 356 4.57 -7.49 -17.85
CA ALA A 356 4.68 -8.51 -18.90
C ALA A 356 5.66 -9.63 -18.53
N GLY A 357 6.63 -9.35 -17.64
CA GLY A 357 7.54 -10.35 -17.05
C GLY A 357 8.44 -11.07 -18.06
N ARG A 358 8.61 -10.52 -19.27
CA ARG A 358 9.42 -11.13 -20.33
C ARG A 358 10.77 -10.42 -20.39
N LEU A 359 11.74 -10.95 -19.66
CA LEU A 359 13.14 -10.54 -19.79
C LEU A 359 13.83 -11.45 -20.81
N THR A 360 14.48 -10.86 -21.82
CA THR A 360 15.31 -11.58 -22.78
C THR A 360 16.78 -11.33 -22.46
N GLY A 361 17.57 -12.39 -22.33
CA GLY A 361 18.99 -12.33 -21.94
C GLY A 361 19.63 -13.71 -21.82
N GLY A 362 20.76 -13.81 -21.12
CA GLY A 362 21.50 -15.05 -20.86
C GLY A 362 22.94 -15.09 -21.40
N GLY A 363 23.48 -13.95 -21.84
CA GLY A 363 24.89 -13.80 -22.21
C GLY A 363 25.86 -13.69 -21.03
N GLY A 364 27.13 -13.38 -21.32
CA GLY A 364 28.09 -12.90 -20.32
C GLY A 364 27.81 -11.45 -19.92
N THR A 365 28.50 -10.89 -18.93
CA THR A 365 28.21 -9.55 -18.39
C THR A 365 29.25 -8.51 -18.82
N ASP A 366 28.83 -7.41 -19.45
CA ASP A 366 29.67 -6.25 -19.76
C ASP A 366 28.94 -4.91 -19.51
N HIS A 367 29.26 -4.25 -18.40
CA HIS A 367 28.70 -2.94 -18.05
C HIS A 367 29.29 -1.80 -18.90
N VAL A 368 30.38 -2.00 -19.64
CA VAL A 368 30.93 -0.97 -20.53
C VAL A 368 29.88 -0.56 -21.57
N CYS A 369 29.13 -1.51 -22.13
CA CYS A 369 28.10 -1.21 -23.12
C CYS A 369 26.99 -0.30 -22.58
N VAL A 370 26.61 -0.47 -21.31
CA VAL A 370 25.61 0.35 -20.61
C VAL A 370 26.09 1.79 -20.46
N PHE A 371 27.33 1.98 -20.00
CA PHE A 371 27.90 3.32 -19.81
C PHE A 371 28.15 4.04 -21.14
N ASP A 372 28.58 3.31 -22.17
CA ASP A 372 28.75 3.84 -23.51
C ASP A 372 27.41 4.32 -24.08
N TYR A 373 26.34 3.53 -23.93
CA TYR A 373 25.01 3.94 -24.38
C TYR A 373 24.48 5.18 -23.65
N ILE A 374 24.69 5.27 -22.32
CA ILE A 374 24.33 6.45 -21.53
C ILE A 374 25.07 7.70 -22.07
N ALA A 375 26.35 7.57 -22.42
CA ALA A 375 27.15 8.65 -22.95
C ALA A 375 26.73 9.06 -24.37
N GLU A 376 26.50 8.08 -25.26
CA GLU A 376 26.07 8.29 -26.64
C GLU A 376 24.70 8.97 -26.73
N HIS A 377 23.74 8.51 -25.92
CA HIS A 377 22.37 9.03 -25.90
C HIS A 377 22.20 10.24 -24.99
N ARG A 378 23.27 10.68 -24.31
CA ARG A 378 23.30 11.84 -23.41
C ARG A 378 22.18 11.81 -22.37
N LEU A 379 21.94 10.65 -21.79
CA LEU A 379 20.87 10.47 -20.80
C LEU A 379 21.12 11.33 -19.55
N ASN A 380 22.39 11.57 -19.20
CA ASN A 380 22.84 12.42 -18.10
C ASN A 380 22.07 12.17 -16.78
N PRO A 381 22.15 10.94 -16.22
CA PRO A 381 21.43 10.60 -15.00
C PRO A 381 21.88 11.47 -13.82
N SER A 382 20.91 11.84 -12.98
CA SER A 382 21.17 12.43 -11.65
C SER A 382 21.65 11.36 -10.66
N LEU A 383 21.26 10.10 -10.89
CA LEU A 383 21.73 8.91 -10.20
C LEU A 383 21.66 7.73 -11.15
N PHE A 384 22.73 6.93 -11.19
CA PHE A 384 22.73 5.62 -11.84
C PHE A 384 22.59 4.52 -10.79
N ILE A 385 21.73 3.54 -11.06
CA ILE A 385 21.54 2.35 -10.21
C ILE A 385 21.83 1.11 -11.06
N GLY A 386 22.86 0.35 -10.69
CA GLY A 386 23.15 -0.94 -11.33
C GLY A 386 22.72 -2.10 -10.46
N LEU A 387 21.92 -3.01 -11.00
CA LEU A 387 21.41 -4.22 -10.35
C LEU A 387 22.17 -5.40 -10.94
N THR A 388 23.18 -5.89 -10.23
CA THR A 388 24.15 -6.90 -10.74
C THR A 388 24.89 -7.58 -9.60
N ASP A 389 25.46 -8.76 -9.85
CA ASP A 389 26.41 -9.44 -8.97
C ASP A 389 27.84 -8.85 -9.02
N LEU A 390 28.06 -7.83 -9.86
CA LEU A 390 29.32 -7.14 -10.14
C LEU A 390 30.38 -8.01 -10.85
N GLY A 391 30.03 -9.20 -11.34
CA GLY A 391 30.91 -10.11 -12.08
C GLY A 391 31.21 -9.68 -13.52
N SER A 392 31.48 -8.39 -13.74
CA SER A 392 31.50 -7.77 -15.06
C SER A 392 32.81 -7.03 -15.37
N CYS A 393 33.02 -6.73 -16.66
CA CYS A 393 33.90 -5.63 -17.05
C CYS A 393 33.23 -4.28 -16.78
N PHE A 394 34.03 -3.27 -16.41
CA PHE A 394 33.57 -1.93 -16.12
C PHE A 394 34.49 -0.89 -16.78
N PRO A 395 33.99 0.33 -17.05
CA PRO A 395 34.84 1.43 -17.50
C PRO A 395 35.96 1.74 -16.49
N GLU A 396 37.18 1.97 -17.00
CA GLU A 396 38.34 2.34 -16.17
C GLU A 396 38.13 3.67 -15.42
N GLN A 397 37.37 4.59 -16.02
CA GLN A 397 37.09 5.91 -15.45
C GLN A 397 35.70 5.96 -14.85
N LYS A 398 35.62 6.49 -13.63
CA LYS A 398 34.36 6.73 -12.94
C LYS A 398 33.53 7.80 -13.70
N PRO A 399 32.23 7.58 -13.94
CA PRO A 399 31.36 8.55 -14.57
C PRO A 399 31.16 9.80 -13.69
N PRO A 400 30.75 10.93 -14.30
CA PRO A 400 30.60 12.21 -13.59
C PRO A 400 29.38 12.28 -12.66
N TYR A 401 28.51 11.28 -12.68
CA TYR A 401 27.28 11.19 -11.88
C TYR A 401 27.43 10.18 -10.71
N PRO A 402 26.62 10.33 -9.64
CA PRO A 402 26.55 9.36 -8.55
C PRO A 402 26.13 7.98 -9.05
N VAL A 403 26.75 6.93 -8.50
CA VAL A 403 26.41 5.53 -8.82
C VAL A 403 26.19 4.73 -7.57
N LEU A 404 25.08 4.00 -7.59
CA LEU A 404 24.68 3.01 -6.61
C LEU A 404 24.64 1.62 -7.27
N TRP A 405 25.22 0.64 -6.63
CA TRP A 405 25.13 -0.77 -6.99
C TRP A 405 24.25 -1.48 -5.98
N VAL A 406 23.25 -2.20 -6.47
CA VAL A 406 22.42 -3.10 -5.68
C VAL A 406 22.82 -4.52 -6.05
N THR A 407 23.23 -5.30 -5.06
CA THR A 407 23.88 -6.58 -5.28
C THR A 407 23.28 -7.68 -4.42
N PRO A 408 23.29 -8.94 -4.86
CA PRO A 408 22.99 -10.07 -3.98
C PRO A 408 24.03 -10.18 -2.84
N PRO A 409 23.75 -10.92 -1.75
CA PRO A 409 24.65 -11.07 -0.60
C PRO A 409 26.06 -11.56 -0.98
N ARG A 410 26.16 -12.33 -2.07
CA ARG A 410 27.43 -12.76 -2.67
C ARG A 410 27.64 -11.98 -3.96
N HIS A 411 28.61 -11.06 -3.95
CA HIS A 411 28.91 -10.21 -5.08
C HIS A 411 30.42 -9.97 -5.21
N ALA A 412 30.87 -9.57 -6.40
CA ALA A 412 32.25 -9.15 -6.65
C ALA A 412 32.49 -7.71 -6.14
N GLU A 413 33.74 -7.21 -6.22
CA GLU A 413 34.06 -5.84 -5.80
C GLU A 413 33.62 -4.82 -6.87
N ALA A 414 32.93 -3.76 -6.44
CA ALA A 414 32.57 -2.66 -7.32
C ALA A 414 33.79 -1.80 -7.65
N PRO A 415 33.97 -1.34 -8.91
CA PRO A 415 35.10 -0.50 -9.30
C PRO A 415 35.03 0.90 -8.66
N TRP A 416 33.82 1.39 -8.39
CA TRP A 416 33.52 2.70 -7.82
C TRP A 416 32.02 2.78 -7.49
N GLY A 417 31.60 3.80 -6.74
CA GLY A 417 30.20 3.99 -6.35
C GLY A 417 29.91 3.49 -4.94
N GLN A 418 28.65 3.53 -4.52
CA GLN A 418 28.18 2.93 -3.28
C GLN A 418 27.59 1.55 -3.58
N VAL A 419 27.78 0.58 -2.70
CA VAL A 419 27.22 -0.76 -2.83
C VAL A 419 26.23 -0.99 -1.69
N ILE A 420 25.06 -1.53 -2.03
CA ILE A 420 24.06 -2.02 -1.09
C ILE A 420 23.81 -3.49 -1.42
N ALA A 421 24.22 -4.36 -0.50
CA ALA A 421 23.92 -5.78 -0.60
C ALA A 421 22.50 -6.04 -0.05
N LEU A 422 21.70 -6.77 -0.80
CA LEU A 422 20.42 -7.29 -0.34
C LEU A 422 20.67 -8.30 0.79
N PRO A 423 19.85 -8.31 1.87
CA PRO A 423 19.96 -9.31 2.91
C PRO A 423 19.79 -10.73 2.36
N PRO A 424 20.48 -11.74 2.94
CA PRO A 424 20.27 -13.13 2.56
C PRO A 424 18.83 -13.55 2.89
N LYS A 425 18.16 -14.23 1.96
CA LYS A 425 16.87 -14.86 2.21
C LYS A 425 17.03 -15.86 3.36
N THR A 426 16.23 -15.70 4.41
CA THR A 426 16.03 -16.74 5.43
C THR A 426 15.08 -17.78 4.88
N ASP A 427 15.56 -19.02 4.75
CA ASP A 427 14.79 -20.21 4.40
C ASP A 427 13.55 -20.44 5.29
#